data_AF-A0A946RGS3-F1
#
_entry.id   AF-A0A946RGS3-F1
#
_cell.length_a   1.000
_cell.length_b   1.000
_cell.length_c   1.000
_cell.angle_alpha   90.00
_cell.angle_beta   90.00
_cell.angle_gamma   90.00
#
_symmetry.space_group_name_H-M   'P 1'
#
loop_
_entity.id
_entity.type
_entity.pdbx_description
1 polymer ?
#
loop_
_entity_poly.entity_id
_entity_poly.type
_entity_poly.pdbx_seq_one_letter_code
_entity_poly.pdbx_strand_id
1 'polypeptide(L)'
;MHLRKFGISILGAILLSVSSLTVADETCMSPYMAKIVGQEDYVYVWTLGVEGLGDEQDKLVTIDVNPKSKTYAKVVSVLSVGGRNEAHHSGLSDDRHYLWAGGLDSNKIFIFNVHSDPRKPTLHKVITDFVEKTGGIVGPHTFYALPGRIMVSGLSNNKDNGGRTGLAEYNSKGEFIATHWLPTDGDLRGAKKEGKYADGYGYDVRVQPRRNVMLTSSFTGWSNYMMDFGQMLQDGEAMKRFGNTMVVWDLHTRKPKKVIDVPGAPLEIRCAWGANNNYCFTTTALTSKIWLIYEDDNGEWQGKAVADIGDASKVPLPVDISITADDKGLWVDTFMDGKARYFDITDPFNPVQTFEEQIGSQVNMISQSWDGKRAYFSTSLLGNWDKTGSADEQWVKLYAWDEAKLELTHKWTIDFYKQKLGRAHQMRFGAYSLYSSKNQNKEKEVTLLNK
;
A
#
# COMPACT_ATOMS: atom_id res chain seq x y z
N MET A 1 -38.66 24.34 69.54
CA MET A 1 -39.25 24.50 68.19
C MET A 1 -38.11 24.73 67.19
N HIS A 2 -37.55 23.66 66.62
CA HIS A 2 -36.62 23.75 65.49
C HIS A 2 -36.71 22.45 64.67
N LEU A 3 -37.25 22.58 63.46
CA LEU A 3 -37.27 21.54 62.43
C LEU A 3 -35.84 21.23 61.97
N ARG A 4 -35.49 19.95 61.85
CA ARG A 4 -34.41 19.50 60.96
C ARG A 4 -34.98 18.49 59.96
N LYS A 5 -34.99 18.92 58.70
CA LYS A 5 -35.30 18.13 57.50
C LYS A 5 -34.17 17.12 57.27
N PHE A 6 -34.49 15.84 57.11
CA PHE A 6 -33.60 14.87 56.48
C PHE A 6 -33.99 14.77 55.01
N GLY A 7 -33.12 15.27 54.13
CA GLY A 7 -33.19 15.06 52.69
C GLY A 7 -32.51 13.75 52.33
N ILE A 8 -33.23 12.91 51.59
CA ILE A 8 -32.73 11.67 50.99
C ILE A 8 -31.93 12.05 49.74
N SER A 9 -30.62 11.82 49.74
CA SER A 9 -29.79 11.91 48.54
C SER A 9 -29.79 10.57 47.79
N ILE A 10 -30.46 10.54 46.64
CA ILE A 10 -30.36 9.46 45.65
C ILE A 10 -29.10 9.75 44.83
N LEU A 11 -28.05 8.94 44.99
CA LEU A 11 -26.88 8.93 44.11
C LEU A 11 -27.26 8.14 42.85
N GLY A 12 -27.51 8.85 41.74
CA GLY A 12 -27.63 8.24 40.42
C GLY A 12 -26.24 7.90 39.87
N ALA A 13 -25.94 6.61 39.74
CA ALA A 13 -24.75 6.15 39.04
C ALA A 13 -24.94 6.34 37.53
N ILE A 14 -24.25 7.32 36.94
CA ILE A 14 -24.15 7.49 35.49
C ILE A 14 -23.14 6.47 34.98
N LEU A 15 -23.64 5.38 34.38
CA LEU A 15 -22.85 4.47 33.55
C LEU A 15 -22.40 5.23 32.30
N LEU A 16 -21.18 5.77 32.33
CA LEU A 16 -20.47 6.21 31.14
C LEU A 16 -20.12 4.96 30.33
N SER A 17 -20.98 4.63 29.35
CA SER A 17 -20.60 3.72 28.27
C SER A 17 -19.44 4.38 27.52
N VAL A 18 -18.22 3.91 27.76
CA VAL A 18 -17.07 4.24 26.92
C VAL A 18 -17.37 3.58 25.57
N SER A 19 -17.92 4.36 24.65
CA SER A 19 -18.03 3.94 23.26
C SER A 19 -16.61 3.72 22.76
N SER A 20 -16.24 2.47 22.54
CA SER A 20 -15.02 2.11 21.83
C SER A 20 -15.09 2.82 20.48
N LEU A 21 -14.31 3.89 20.33
CA LEU A 21 -14.13 4.54 19.05
C LEU A 21 -13.55 3.47 18.14
N THR A 22 -14.35 2.97 17.19
CA THR A 22 -13.84 2.07 16.15
C THR A 22 -12.87 2.89 15.31
N VAL A 23 -11.58 2.75 15.61
CA VAL A 23 -10.50 3.30 14.80
C VAL A 23 -10.15 2.22 13.80
N ALA A 24 -10.46 2.43 12.53
CA ALA A 24 -9.58 1.94 11.49
C ALA A 24 -9.79 2.71 10.20
N ASP A 25 -8.80 2.55 9.35
CA ASP A 25 -8.50 3.32 8.16
C ASP A 25 -7.83 2.34 7.18
N GLU A 26 -7.79 2.67 5.91
CA GLU A 26 -6.91 1.99 4.97
C GLU A 26 -5.51 2.57 5.21
N THR A 27 -4.87 2.18 6.32
CA THR A 27 -3.68 2.83 6.92
C THR A 27 -2.47 2.92 5.99
N CYS A 28 -2.46 2.15 4.92
CA CYS A 28 -1.44 2.17 3.88
C CYS A 28 -1.68 3.27 2.82
N MET A 29 -2.83 3.95 2.86
CA MET A 29 -3.26 4.96 1.89
C MET A 29 -2.87 6.39 2.30
N SER A 30 -3.13 7.34 1.40
CA SER A 30 -2.80 8.74 1.64
C SER A 30 -3.65 9.35 2.76
N PRO A 31 -3.04 10.10 3.71
CA PRO A 31 -3.78 10.81 4.75
C PRO A 31 -4.63 11.97 4.21
N TYR A 32 -4.50 12.30 2.91
CA TYR A 32 -5.36 13.28 2.25
C TYR A 32 -6.68 12.69 1.74
N MET A 33 -6.82 11.37 1.78
CA MET A 33 -8.08 10.71 1.43
C MET A 33 -9.07 10.82 2.59
N ALA A 34 -10.36 10.76 2.29
CA ALA A 34 -11.38 10.72 3.31
C ALA A 34 -11.16 9.52 4.25
N LYS A 35 -11.12 9.78 5.56
CA LYS A 35 -11.07 8.74 6.58
C LYS A 35 -12.35 7.93 6.53
N ILE A 36 -12.22 6.60 6.44
CA ILE A 36 -13.35 5.67 6.39
C ILE A 36 -13.21 4.70 7.54
N VAL A 37 -14.34 4.42 8.18
CA VAL A 37 -14.45 3.41 9.23
C VAL A 37 -15.51 2.37 8.84
N GLY A 38 -15.39 1.16 9.36
CA GLY A 38 -16.45 0.16 9.33
C GLY A 38 -16.25 -0.94 8.29
N GLN A 39 -17.33 -1.30 7.59
CA GLN A 39 -17.38 -2.43 6.66
C GLN A 39 -17.25 -1.96 5.22
N GLU A 40 -16.24 -2.46 4.52
CA GLU A 40 -16.08 -2.40 3.06
C GLU A 40 -17.11 -3.30 2.35
N ASP A 41 -17.66 -2.85 1.21
CA ASP A 41 -18.55 -3.68 0.40
C ASP A 41 -17.77 -4.50 -0.63
N TYR A 42 -16.67 -3.93 -1.13
CA TYR A 42 -15.92 -4.47 -2.25
C TYR A 42 -14.42 -4.45 -2.02
N VAL A 43 -13.75 -5.48 -2.53
CA VAL A 43 -12.29 -5.50 -2.75
C VAL A 43 -12.04 -5.44 -4.25
N TYR A 44 -11.30 -4.44 -4.68
CA TYR A 44 -10.74 -4.34 -6.03
C TYR A 44 -9.36 -4.97 -6.04
N VAL A 45 -9.14 -5.94 -6.91
CA VAL A 45 -7.88 -6.67 -7.02
C VAL A 45 -7.29 -6.42 -8.40
N TRP A 46 -6.13 -5.77 -8.43
CA TRP A 46 -5.37 -5.62 -9.67
C TRP A 46 -4.65 -6.94 -9.98
N THR A 47 -4.91 -7.49 -11.16
CA THR A 47 -4.63 -8.89 -11.47
C THR A 47 -3.84 -9.01 -12.76
N LEU A 48 -2.70 -9.72 -12.70
CA LEU A 48 -1.82 -9.99 -13.84
C LEU A 48 -2.35 -11.16 -14.67
N GLY A 49 -2.48 -10.95 -15.97
CA GLY A 49 -2.87 -11.97 -16.93
C GLY A 49 -1.83 -13.07 -17.09
N VAL A 50 -2.28 -14.30 -17.35
CA VAL A 50 -1.41 -15.46 -17.55
C VAL A 50 -1.72 -16.09 -18.91
N GLU A 51 -0.69 -16.42 -19.67
CA GLU A 51 -0.82 -17.11 -20.95
C GLU A 51 -1.55 -18.46 -20.79
N GLY A 52 -2.50 -18.76 -21.68
CA GLY A 52 -3.33 -19.97 -21.61
C GLY A 52 -4.42 -19.96 -20.53
N LEU A 53 -4.56 -18.91 -19.72
CA LEU A 53 -5.56 -18.81 -18.66
C LEU A 53 -6.60 -17.73 -18.94
N GLY A 54 -7.87 -18.14 -19.06
CA GLY A 54 -8.98 -17.21 -19.24
C GLY A 54 -8.88 -16.45 -20.55
N ASP A 55 -8.91 -15.12 -20.48
CA ASP A 55 -8.66 -14.22 -21.61
C ASP A 55 -7.21 -13.70 -21.64
N GLU A 56 -6.35 -14.22 -20.76
CA GLU A 56 -4.93 -13.94 -20.61
C GLU A 56 -4.54 -12.48 -20.31
N GLN A 57 -5.51 -11.61 -20.10
CA GLN A 57 -5.29 -10.17 -19.96
C GLN A 57 -5.15 -9.76 -18.50
N ASP A 58 -4.44 -8.66 -18.27
CA ASP A 58 -4.56 -7.95 -17.00
C ASP A 58 -5.98 -7.43 -16.81
N LYS A 59 -6.43 -7.44 -15.56
CA LYS A 59 -7.82 -7.11 -15.25
C LYS A 59 -8.02 -6.60 -13.84
N LEU A 60 -9.05 -5.77 -13.68
CA LEU A 60 -9.58 -5.38 -12.39
C LEU A 60 -10.69 -6.36 -11.99
N VAL A 61 -10.47 -7.09 -10.91
CA VAL A 61 -11.45 -8.02 -10.33
C VAL A 61 -12.12 -7.35 -9.15
N THR A 62 -13.45 -7.38 -9.08
CA THR A 62 -14.22 -6.89 -7.93
C THR A 62 -14.83 -8.07 -7.18
N ILE A 63 -14.48 -8.19 -5.90
CA ILE A 63 -15.01 -9.19 -4.97
C ILE A 63 -15.99 -8.51 -4.03
N ASP A 64 -17.16 -9.11 -3.83
CA ASP A 64 -18.14 -8.66 -2.84
C ASP A 64 -17.83 -9.25 -1.47
N VAL A 65 -17.55 -8.37 -0.51
CA VAL A 65 -17.05 -8.72 0.82
C VAL A 65 -17.93 -8.20 1.94
N ASN A 66 -19.11 -7.66 1.63
CA ASN A 66 -20.10 -7.34 2.66
C ASN A 66 -20.79 -8.63 3.14
N PRO A 67 -20.69 -9.03 4.43
CA PRO A 67 -21.32 -10.24 4.94
C PRO A 67 -22.85 -10.28 4.83
N LYS A 68 -23.49 -9.12 4.63
CA LYS A 68 -24.94 -8.99 4.42
C LYS A 68 -25.35 -9.17 2.95
N SER A 69 -24.39 -9.21 2.02
CA SER A 69 -24.66 -9.38 0.59
C SER A 69 -25.01 -10.83 0.25
N LYS A 70 -25.97 -11.00 -0.67
CA LYS A 70 -26.31 -12.33 -1.25
C LYS A 70 -25.16 -12.89 -2.10
N THR A 71 -24.21 -12.05 -2.50
CA THR A 71 -23.00 -12.44 -3.25
C THR A 71 -21.72 -12.32 -2.42
N TYR A 72 -21.82 -12.32 -1.09
CA TYR A 72 -20.64 -12.36 -0.22
C TYR A 72 -19.66 -13.48 -0.61
N ALA A 73 -18.37 -13.16 -0.60
CA ALA A 73 -17.26 -14.03 -0.99
C ALA A 73 -17.35 -14.53 -2.44
N LYS A 74 -17.86 -13.69 -3.35
CA LYS A 74 -17.89 -13.97 -4.79
C LYS A 74 -17.27 -12.84 -5.60
N VAL A 75 -16.69 -13.21 -6.73
CA VAL A 75 -16.34 -12.27 -7.79
C VAL A 75 -17.64 -11.78 -8.43
N VAL A 76 -17.80 -10.47 -8.53
CA VAL A 76 -19.04 -9.82 -8.98
C VAL A 76 -18.87 -8.92 -10.20
N SER A 77 -17.63 -8.54 -10.51
CA SER A 77 -17.26 -7.84 -11.74
C SER A 77 -15.82 -8.21 -12.13
N VAL A 78 -15.57 -8.29 -13.43
CA VAL A 78 -14.25 -8.49 -14.02
C VAL A 78 -14.13 -7.54 -15.21
N LEU A 79 -13.07 -6.75 -15.24
CA LEU A 79 -12.81 -5.78 -16.31
C LEU A 79 -11.38 -5.93 -16.83
N SER A 80 -11.25 -6.57 -17.99
CA SER A 80 -9.97 -6.74 -18.69
C SER A 80 -9.57 -5.48 -19.46
N VAL A 81 -8.27 -5.19 -19.52
CA VAL A 81 -7.75 -3.94 -20.11
C VAL A 81 -6.87 -4.13 -21.35
N GLY A 82 -6.68 -5.36 -21.81
CA GLY A 82 -5.77 -5.67 -22.92
C GLY A 82 -4.33 -5.90 -22.48
N GLY A 83 -3.70 -6.91 -23.09
CA GLY A 83 -2.30 -7.26 -22.88
C GLY A 83 -1.98 -7.85 -21.50
N ARG A 84 -0.70 -8.20 -21.32
CA ARG A 84 -0.06 -8.59 -20.07
C ARG A 84 0.99 -7.52 -19.77
N ASN A 85 0.66 -6.60 -18.89
CA ASN A 85 1.40 -5.35 -18.69
C ASN A 85 2.29 -5.40 -17.45
N GLU A 86 2.37 -6.55 -16.76
CA GLU A 86 2.89 -6.68 -15.41
C GLU A 86 2.07 -5.83 -14.42
N ALA A 87 0.76 -6.13 -14.34
CA ALA A 87 -0.16 -5.52 -13.37
C ALA A 87 0.36 -5.70 -11.93
N HIS A 88 0.58 -4.58 -11.25
CA HIS A 88 1.24 -4.58 -9.94
C HIS A 88 0.51 -3.67 -8.95
N HIS A 89 0.95 -2.42 -8.79
CA HIS A 89 0.36 -1.48 -7.85
C HIS A 89 -0.77 -0.62 -8.43
N SER A 90 -1.62 -0.15 -7.53
CA SER A 90 -2.77 0.73 -7.74
C SER A 90 -3.02 1.66 -6.54
N GLY A 91 -3.67 2.78 -6.79
CA GLY A 91 -3.98 3.78 -5.77
C GLY A 91 -5.22 4.59 -6.12
N LEU A 92 -5.96 5.00 -5.11
CA LEU A 92 -7.16 5.80 -5.27
C LEU A 92 -6.80 7.28 -5.38
N SER A 93 -7.62 8.06 -6.10
CA SER A 93 -7.60 9.52 -5.99
C SER A 93 -7.99 9.98 -4.59
N ASP A 94 -7.66 11.23 -4.26
CA ASP A 94 -7.99 11.86 -2.98
C ASP A 94 -9.50 11.86 -2.68
N ASP A 95 -10.33 11.98 -3.71
CA ASP A 95 -11.79 11.85 -3.65
C ASP A 95 -12.31 10.41 -3.76
N ARG A 96 -11.42 9.41 -3.90
CA ARG A 96 -11.70 7.98 -4.13
C ARG A 96 -12.52 7.67 -5.38
N HIS A 97 -12.76 8.63 -6.27
CA HIS A 97 -13.59 8.36 -7.43
C HIS A 97 -12.92 7.49 -8.48
N TYR A 98 -11.58 7.55 -8.54
CA TYR A 98 -10.78 6.87 -9.52
C TYR A 98 -9.74 5.97 -8.87
N LEU A 99 -9.60 4.75 -9.38
CA LEU A 99 -8.51 3.83 -9.06
C LEU A 99 -7.51 3.86 -10.21
N TRP A 100 -6.28 4.27 -9.93
CA TRP A 100 -5.15 4.30 -10.86
C TRP A 100 -4.35 3.02 -10.68
N ALA A 101 -4.01 2.32 -11.76
CA ALA A 101 -3.26 1.07 -11.70
C ALA A 101 -2.19 1.01 -12.79
N GLY A 102 -1.00 0.56 -12.43
CA GLY A 102 0.17 0.51 -13.30
C GLY A 102 0.39 -0.87 -13.92
N GLY A 103 0.94 -0.87 -15.13
CA GLY A 103 1.68 -1.99 -15.69
C GLY A 103 3.18 -1.70 -15.66
N LEU A 104 3.95 -2.49 -14.90
CA LEU A 104 5.39 -2.27 -14.70
C LEU A 104 6.21 -2.45 -15.98
N ASP A 105 5.76 -3.29 -16.92
CA ASP A 105 6.48 -3.57 -18.15
C ASP A 105 6.03 -2.64 -19.29
N SER A 106 4.72 -2.54 -19.51
CA SER A 106 4.20 -1.71 -20.62
C SER A 106 4.20 -0.21 -20.33
N ASN A 107 4.44 0.20 -19.08
CA ASN A 107 4.39 1.59 -18.61
C ASN A 107 3.03 2.27 -18.75
N LYS A 108 1.98 1.51 -19.07
CA LYS A 108 0.62 2.04 -19.15
C LYS A 108 0.08 2.25 -17.74
N ILE A 109 -0.72 3.31 -17.60
CA ILE A 109 -1.50 3.56 -16.39
C ILE A 109 -2.98 3.51 -16.76
N PHE A 110 -3.72 2.63 -16.11
CA PHE A 110 -5.16 2.44 -16.27
C PHE A 110 -5.89 3.17 -15.15
N ILE A 111 -6.86 4.00 -15.51
CA ILE A 111 -7.67 4.75 -14.56
C ILE A 111 -9.09 4.21 -14.63
N PHE A 112 -9.58 3.63 -13.54
CA PHE A 112 -10.91 3.07 -13.40
C PHE A 112 -11.82 4.01 -12.64
N ASN A 113 -13.04 4.23 -13.13
CA ASN A 113 -14.09 4.88 -12.37
C ASN A 113 -14.71 3.85 -11.41
N VAL A 114 -14.51 4.04 -10.12
CA VAL A 114 -15.06 3.22 -9.03
C VAL A 114 -16.17 3.94 -8.26
N HIS A 115 -16.45 5.21 -8.57
CA HIS A 115 -17.50 6.00 -7.93
C HIS A 115 -18.89 5.73 -8.49
N SER A 116 -19.03 5.67 -9.82
CA SER A 116 -20.35 5.58 -10.47
C SER A 116 -21.12 4.31 -10.13
N ASP A 117 -20.41 3.18 -10.07
CA ASP A 117 -20.93 1.92 -9.53
C ASP A 117 -19.76 1.15 -8.89
N PRO A 118 -19.58 1.23 -7.56
CA PRO A 118 -18.51 0.55 -6.84
C PRO A 118 -18.50 -0.97 -7.04
N ARG A 119 -19.65 -1.58 -7.36
CA ARG A 119 -19.74 -3.01 -7.65
C ARG A 119 -19.17 -3.37 -9.02
N LYS A 120 -19.28 -2.47 -9.98
CA LYS A 120 -18.95 -2.69 -11.40
C LYS A 120 -18.15 -1.52 -11.95
N PRO A 121 -16.87 -1.38 -11.58
CA PRO A 121 -16.00 -0.34 -12.11
C PRO A 121 -15.93 -0.34 -13.64
N THR A 122 -15.65 0.82 -14.23
CA THR A 122 -15.46 0.99 -15.67
C THR A 122 -14.10 1.61 -15.98
N LEU A 123 -13.51 1.30 -17.13
CA LEU A 123 -12.27 1.93 -17.56
C LEU A 123 -12.57 3.36 -18.00
N HIS A 124 -11.99 4.34 -17.31
CA HIS A 124 -12.20 5.76 -17.58
C HIS A 124 -11.18 6.32 -18.57
N LYS A 125 -9.89 5.99 -18.37
CA LYS A 125 -8.79 6.51 -19.18
C LYS A 125 -7.59 5.56 -19.14
N VAL A 126 -6.78 5.58 -20.19
CA VAL A 126 -5.47 4.93 -20.23
C VAL A 126 -4.43 5.99 -20.58
N ILE A 127 -3.37 6.09 -19.78
CA ILE A 127 -2.19 6.91 -20.07
C ILE A 127 -1.15 6.00 -20.69
N THR A 128 -0.69 6.34 -21.89
CA THR A 128 0.26 5.54 -22.69
C THR A 128 1.57 6.26 -22.99
N ASP A 129 1.68 7.53 -22.59
CA ASP A 129 2.81 8.42 -22.84
C ASP A 129 3.65 8.67 -21.58
N PHE A 130 3.53 7.82 -20.54
CA PHE A 130 4.23 7.95 -19.25
C PHE A 130 5.75 8.14 -19.44
N VAL A 131 6.39 7.27 -20.23
CA VAL A 131 7.83 7.33 -20.47
C VAL A 131 8.23 8.63 -21.17
N GLU A 132 7.47 9.05 -22.19
CA GLU A 132 7.75 10.27 -22.95
C GLU A 132 7.57 11.52 -22.06
N LYS A 133 6.41 11.66 -21.40
CA LYS A 133 6.07 12.82 -20.59
C LYS A 133 6.99 13.01 -19.41
N THR A 134 7.40 11.92 -18.78
CA THR A 134 8.32 11.97 -17.63
C THR A 134 9.76 12.26 -18.02
N GLY A 135 10.10 12.17 -19.30
CA GLY A 135 11.49 12.26 -19.77
C GLY A 135 12.29 10.99 -19.52
N GLY A 136 11.62 9.84 -19.36
CA GLY A 136 12.25 8.52 -19.39
C GLY A 136 12.05 7.63 -18.17
N ILE A 137 11.10 7.93 -17.27
CA ILE A 137 10.78 7.02 -16.15
C ILE A 137 10.06 5.78 -16.70
N VAL A 138 10.43 4.61 -16.17
CA VAL A 138 9.86 3.29 -16.51
C VAL A 138 9.39 2.59 -15.23
N GLY A 139 8.36 1.75 -15.35
CA GLY A 139 7.77 0.97 -14.27
C GLY A 139 6.99 1.83 -13.29
N PRO A 140 5.84 2.41 -13.68
CA PRO A 140 4.98 3.16 -12.74
C PRO A 140 4.46 2.22 -11.65
N HIS A 141 4.87 2.47 -10.41
CA HIS A 141 4.66 1.56 -9.28
C HIS A 141 3.64 2.11 -8.30
N THR A 142 4.03 2.87 -7.29
CA THR A 142 3.10 3.41 -6.29
C THR A 142 2.33 4.59 -6.88
N PHE A 143 1.00 4.56 -6.74
CA PHE A 143 0.10 5.67 -7.07
C PHE A 143 -0.42 6.29 -5.77
N TYR A 144 0.10 7.45 -5.41
CA TYR A 144 -0.16 8.05 -4.11
C TYR A 144 -0.92 9.37 -4.24
N ALA A 145 -2.12 9.43 -3.65
CA ALA A 145 -2.94 10.62 -3.69
C ALA A 145 -2.32 11.77 -2.89
N LEU A 146 -2.37 12.95 -3.49
CA LEU A 146 -2.16 14.25 -2.86
C LEU A 146 -3.38 15.12 -3.21
N PRO A 147 -3.62 16.26 -2.54
CA PRO A 147 -4.80 17.09 -2.84
C PRO A 147 -4.82 17.52 -4.32
N GLY A 148 -5.81 17.03 -5.08
CA GLY A 148 -5.96 17.29 -6.53
C GLY A 148 -4.85 16.72 -7.43
N ARG A 149 -4.03 15.80 -6.91
CA ARG A 149 -2.80 15.31 -7.54
C ARG A 149 -2.58 13.82 -7.28
N ILE A 150 -1.85 13.16 -8.17
CA ILE A 150 -1.32 11.81 -7.95
C ILE A 150 0.19 11.88 -8.12
N MET A 151 0.92 11.44 -7.10
CA MET A 151 2.36 11.18 -7.18
C MET A 151 2.56 9.72 -7.58
N VAL A 152 3.28 9.48 -8.68
CA VAL A 152 3.59 8.14 -9.19
C VAL A 152 5.07 7.89 -9.04
N SER A 153 5.48 6.82 -8.35
CA SER A 153 6.89 6.41 -8.34
C SER A 153 7.23 5.56 -9.57
N GLY A 154 8.48 5.66 -10.04
CA GLY A 154 9.05 4.74 -11.02
C GLY A 154 10.02 3.74 -10.38
N LEU A 155 10.31 2.66 -11.10
CA LEU A 155 11.32 1.66 -10.71
C LEU A 155 12.60 1.71 -11.56
N SER A 156 12.49 2.26 -12.78
CA SER A 156 13.53 2.13 -13.80
C SER A 156 13.57 3.36 -14.70
N ASN A 157 14.39 3.29 -15.74
CA ASN A 157 14.50 4.28 -16.81
C ASN A 157 14.62 3.64 -18.20
N ASN A 158 14.31 4.42 -19.23
CA ASN A 158 14.34 3.99 -20.63
C ASN A 158 15.73 4.12 -21.31
N LYS A 159 16.80 4.46 -20.59
CA LYS A 159 18.15 4.61 -21.15
C LYS A 159 18.94 3.32 -21.07
N ASP A 160 18.91 2.67 -19.91
CA ASP A 160 19.69 1.46 -19.63
C ASP A 160 18.91 0.36 -18.91
N ASN A 161 17.61 0.57 -18.62
CA ASN A 161 16.77 -0.36 -17.85
C ASN A 161 17.30 -0.67 -16.42
N GLY A 162 18.26 0.12 -15.92
CA GLY A 162 18.76 0.08 -14.55
C GLY A 162 17.84 0.77 -13.55
N GLY A 163 18.16 0.67 -12.26
CA GLY A 163 17.28 1.12 -11.17
C GLY A 163 17.17 2.64 -10.99
N ARG A 164 17.94 3.45 -11.72
CA ARG A 164 17.84 4.92 -11.63
C ARG A 164 16.48 5.39 -12.12
N THR A 165 15.81 6.22 -11.33
CA THR A 165 14.42 6.60 -11.62
C THR A 165 13.99 7.91 -10.95
N GLY A 166 12.69 8.23 -11.00
CA GLY A 166 12.08 9.47 -10.54
C GLY A 166 10.66 9.26 -9.99
N LEU A 167 10.06 10.38 -9.57
CA LEU A 167 8.62 10.50 -9.33
C LEU A 167 7.99 11.30 -10.48
N ALA A 168 6.76 10.96 -10.85
CA ALA A 168 5.94 11.68 -11.81
C ALA A 168 4.69 12.23 -11.14
N GLU A 169 4.42 13.52 -11.31
CA GLU A 169 3.25 14.18 -10.76
C GLU A 169 2.19 14.38 -11.84
N TYR A 170 0.98 13.92 -11.55
CA TYR A 170 -0.21 14.09 -12.39
C TYR A 170 -1.29 14.85 -11.63
N ASN A 171 -2.20 15.53 -12.33
CA ASN A 171 -3.44 15.98 -11.71
C ASN A 171 -4.48 14.85 -11.66
N SER A 172 -5.57 15.05 -10.90
CA SER A 172 -6.64 14.05 -10.79
C SER A 172 -7.36 13.72 -12.11
N LYS A 173 -7.10 14.45 -13.21
CA LYS A 173 -7.63 14.17 -14.56
C LYS A 173 -6.70 13.29 -15.41
N GLY A 174 -5.53 12.89 -14.90
CA GLY A 174 -4.55 12.14 -15.70
C GLY A 174 -3.76 13.00 -16.65
N GLU A 175 -3.53 14.28 -16.33
CA GLU A 175 -2.64 15.16 -17.10
C GLU A 175 -1.31 15.28 -16.35
N PHE A 176 -0.21 15.08 -17.07
CA PHE A 176 1.15 15.17 -16.53
C PHE A 176 1.48 16.62 -16.12
N ILE A 177 2.22 16.78 -15.02
CA ILE A 177 2.64 18.07 -14.47
C ILE A 177 4.15 18.19 -14.44
N ALA A 178 4.83 17.25 -13.79
CA ALA A 178 6.25 17.37 -13.51
C ALA A 178 6.92 16.02 -13.25
N THR A 179 8.24 15.98 -13.45
CA THR A 179 9.13 14.91 -13.04
C THR A 179 10.05 15.37 -11.94
N HIS A 180 10.23 14.54 -10.90
CA HIS A 180 11.13 14.76 -9.78
C HIS A 180 12.11 13.58 -9.67
N TRP A 181 13.32 13.73 -10.21
CA TRP A 181 14.33 12.67 -10.24
C TRP A 181 14.93 12.41 -8.85
N LEU A 182 15.21 11.14 -8.54
CA LEU A 182 15.86 10.75 -7.29
C LEU A 182 17.32 11.25 -7.24
N PRO A 183 17.84 11.64 -6.06
CA PRO A 183 19.25 12.00 -5.88
C PRO A 183 20.20 10.87 -6.26
N THR A 184 21.33 11.21 -6.90
CA THR A 184 22.42 10.27 -7.18
C THR A 184 23.73 10.79 -6.59
N ASP A 185 24.75 9.94 -6.48
CA ASP A 185 26.09 10.37 -6.03
C ASP A 185 26.70 11.48 -6.92
N GLY A 186 26.33 11.53 -8.20
CA GLY A 186 26.77 12.59 -9.12
C GLY A 186 25.91 13.85 -9.11
N ASP A 187 24.68 13.78 -8.59
CA ASP A 187 23.74 14.90 -8.49
C ASP A 187 22.78 14.65 -7.32
N LEU A 188 23.10 15.23 -6.17
CA LEU A 188 22.29 15.09 -4.95
C LEU A 188 21.02 15.95 -4.96
N ARG A 189 20.83 16.83 -5.96
CA ARG A 189 19.63 17.66 -6.10
C ARG A 189 19.30 18.51 -4.86
N GLY A 190 20.33 18.91 -4.11
CA GLY A 190 20.22 19.69 -2.88
C GLY A 190 20.06 18.85 -1.61
N ALA A 191 19.98 17.54 -1.71
CA ALA A 191 19.94 16.66 -0.55
C ALA A 191 21.31 16.57 0.14
N LYS A 192 21.29 16.40 1.46
CA LYS A 192 22.45 15.94 2.22
C LYS A 192 22.54 14.41 2.11
N LYS A 193 23.69 13.90 1.69
CA LYS A 193 24.00 12.47 1.78
C LYS A 193 24.50 12.17 3.20
N GLU A 194 23.74 11.38 3.96
CA GLU A 194 24.13 10.98 5.33
C GLU A 194 25.04 9.76 5.35
N GLY A 195 24.71 8.77 4.51
CA GLY A 195 25.42 7.52 4.43
C GLY A 195 26.42 7.46 3.29
N LYS A 196 26.63 6.24 2.80
CA LYS A 196 27.58 5.94 1.73
C LYS A 196 26.98 6.23 0.36
N TYR A 197 25.68 6.00 0.19
CA TYR A 197 25.05 5.90 -1.12
C TYR A 197 24.07 7.05 -1.39
N ALA A 198 24.01 7.44 -2.66
CA ALA A 198 22.82 8.02 -3.28
C ALA A 198 22.65 7.30 -4.61
N ASP A 199 21.90 6.20 -4.59
CA ASP A 199 21.81 5.26 -5.72
C ASP A 199 20.93 5.78 -6.87
N GLY A 200 19.97 6.66 -6.56
CA GLY A 200 18.98 7.17 -7.50
C GLY A 200 17.80 6.23 -7.74
N TYR A 201 17.62 5.22 -6.89
CA TYR A 201 16.63 4.16 -7.05
C TYR A 201 15.30 4.58 -6.40
N GLY A 202 14.22 3.97 -6.89
CA GLY A 202 12.86 4.26 -6.45
C GLY A 202 12.04 3.00 -6.20
N TYR A 203 11.03 3.10 -5.36
CA TYR A 203 10.03 2.06 -5.14
C TYR A 203 8.72 2.67 -4.61
N ASP A 204 8.57 2.86 -3.30
CA ASP A 204 7.35 3.37 -2.69
C ASP A 204 7.44 4.87 -2.38
N VAL A 205 6.30 5.53 -2.20
CA VAL A 205 6.21 6.93 -1.77
C VAL A 205 5.12 7.12 -0.71
N ARG A 206 5.46 7.75 0.42
CA ARG A 206 4.50 8.10 1.48
C ARG A 206 4.75 9.51 1.99
N VAL A 207 3.74 10.10 2.61
CA VAL A 207 3.84 11.46 3.14
C VAL A 207 3.41 11.53 4.59
N GLN A 208 4.02 12.46 5.31
CA GLN A 208 3.62 12.89 6.63
C GLN A 208 3.34 14.40 6.58
N PRO A 209 2.12 14.82 6.18
CA PRO A 209 1.81 16.21 5.84
C PRO A 209 2.14 17.21 6.94
N ARG A 210 1.83 16.83 8.19
CA ARG A 210 2.05 17.65 9.38
C ARG A 210 3.52 18.00 9.64
N ARG A 211 4.46 17.25 9.05
CA ARG A 211 5.90 17.51 9.11
C ARG A 211 6.45 18.07 7.79
N ASN A 212 5.61 18.30 6.77
CA ASN A 212 6.02 18.65 5.41
C ASN A 212 7.05 17.65 4.84
N VAL A 213 6.84 16.36 5.11
CA VAL A 213 7.75 15.29 4.70
C VAL A 213 7.09 14.37 3.69
N MET A 214 7.83 14.05 2.65
CA MET A 214 7.57 12.92 1.76
C MET A 214 8.77 12.00 1.83
N LEU A 215 8.54 10.70 1.90
CA LEU A 215 9.56 9.66 1.91
C LEU A 215 9.44 8.85 0.63
N THR A 216 10.58 8.48 0.06
CA THR A 216 10.66 7.47 -1.00
C THR A 216 11.64 6.38 -0.62
N SER A 217 11.35 5.16 -1.06
CA SER A 217 12.21 3.99 -0.85
C SER A 217 12.80 3.50 -2.17
N SER A 218 13.48 2.35 -2.17
CA SER A 218 14.31 1.93 -3.30
C SER A 218 14.28 0.42 -3.52
N PHE A 219 14.14 -0.01 -4.78
CA PHE A 219 14.12 -1.42 -5.15
C PHE A 219 15.17 -1.75 -6.21
N THR A 220 14.78 -2.15 -7.42
CA THR A 220 15.68 -2.54 -8.51
C THR A 220 15.07 -2.14 -9.84
N GLY A 221 15.91 -1.99 -10.87
CA GLY A 221 15.49 -1.66 -12.22
C GLY A 221 14.90 -2.81 -13.02
N TRP A 222 14.37 -2.48 -14.19
CA TRP A 222 13.67 -3.40 -15.10
C TRP A 222 14.50 -4.64 -15.45
N SER A 223 15.81 -4.46 -15.69
CA SER A 223 16.71 -5.59 -16.01
C SER A 223 16.80 -6.66 -14.92
N ASN A 224 16.43 -6.33 -13.67
CA ASN A 224 16.40 -7.27 -12.56
C ASN A 224 14.97 -7.73 -12.25
N TYR A 225 13.99 -6.84 -12.14
CA TYR A 225 12.63 -7.25 -11.75
C TYR A 225 11.91 -8.05 -12.86
N MET A 226 12.33 -7.90 -14.12
CA MET A 226 11.86 -8.75 -15.22
C MET A 226 12.75 -9.98 -15.47
N MET A 227 13.83 -10.17 -14.72
CA MET A 227 14.64 -11.39 -14.78
C MET A 227 13.96 -12.52 -14.00
N ASP A 228 14.17 -13.77 -14.42
CA ASP A 228 13.83 -14.94 -13.61
C ASP A 228 14.47 -14.83 -12.23
N PHE A 229 13.69 -15.09 -11.17
CA PHE A 229 14.15 -14.90 -9.79
C PHE A 229 15.35 -15.78 -9.43
N GLY A 230 15.36 -17.04 -9.86
CA GLY A 230 16.45 -17.98 -9.60
C GLY A 230 17.74 -17.56 -10.29
N GLN A 231 17.64 -17.12 -11.55
CA GLN A 231 18.75 -16.53 -12.30
C GLN A 231 19.29 -15.28 -11.62
N MET A 232 18.40 -14.35 -11.21
CA MET A 232 18.75 -13.09 -10.57
C MET A 232 19.54 -13.32 -9.27
N LEU A 233 19.10 -14.25 -8.43
CA LEU A 233 19.79 -14.58 -7.17
C LEU A 233 21.20 -15.15 -7.37
N GLN A 234 21.46 -15.79 -8.51
CA GLN A 234 22.77 -16.39 -8.83
C GLN A 234 23.68 -15.43 -9.60
N ASP A 235 23.16 -14.33 -10.12
CA ASP A 235 23.92 -13.32 -10.85
C ASP A 235 24.48 -12.27 -9.87
N GLY A 236 25.79 -12.36 -9.62
CA GLY A 236 26.49 -11.45 -8.71
C GLY A 236 26.49 -9.98 -9.15
N GLU A 237 26.33 -9.67 -10.44
CA GLU A 237 26.15 -8.30 -10.93
C GLU A 237 24.70 -7.85 -10.76
N ALA A 238 23.72 -8.73 -10.98
CA ALA A 238 22.32 -8.43 -10.67
C ALA A 238 22.12 -8.12 -9.19
N MET A 239 22.71 -8.91 -8.30
CA MET A 239 22.61 -8.72 -6.85
C MET A 239 23.25 -7.40 -6.35
N LYS A 240 24.15 -6.79 -7.13
CA LYS A 240 24.70 -5.44 -6.83
C LYS A 240 23.76 -4.31 -7.25
N ARG A 241 22.78 -4.58 -8.11
CA ARG A 241 21.83 -3.59 -8.65
C ARG A 241 20.54 -3.53 -7.85
N PHE A 242 20.64 -3.54 -6.52
CA PHE A 242 19.53 -3.27 -5.62
C PHE A 242 19.76 -1.97 -4.85
N GLY A 243 18.68 -1.25 -4.60
CA GLY A 243 18.65 0.00 -3.86
C GLY A 243 19.01 -0.22 -2.40
N ASN A 244 19.67 0.77 -1.82
CA ASN A 244 20.15 0.75 -0.44
C ASN A 244 19.81 2.05 0.28
N THR A 245 18.85 2.82 -0.22
CA THR A 245 18.56 4.15 0.31
C THR A 245 17.08 4.43 0.46
N MET A 246 16.78 5.32 1.39
CA MET A 246 15.53 6.06 1.41
C MET A 246 15.83 7.55 1.30
N VAL A 247 14.90 8.32 0.72
CA VAL A 247 15.07 9.76 0.54
C VAL A 247 13.96 10.50 1.28
N VAL A 248 14.37 11.49 2.08
CA VAL A 248 13.50 12.45 2.73
C VAL A 248 13.39 13.67 1.84
N TRP A 249 12.16 14.06 1.55
CA TRP A 249 11.82 15.19 0.69
C TRP A 249 11.02 16.22 1.47
N ASP A 250 11.20 17.48 1.09
CA ASP A 250 10.25 18.53 1.40
C ASP A 250 8.99 18.28 0.57
N LEU A 251 7.88 17.95 1.23
CA LEU A 251 6.64 17.60 0.56
C LEU A 251 6.22 18.76 -0.35
N HIS A 252 5.99 19.96 0.17
CA HIS A 252 5.42 21.07 -0.62
C HIS A 252 6.28 21.48 -1.81
N THR A 253 7.61 21.57 -1.64
CA THR A 253 8.50 22.02 -2.71
C THR A 253 9.01 20.90 -3.62
N ARG A 254 8.73 19.64 -3.28
CA ARG A 254 9.21 18.43 -3.97
C ARG A 254 10.74 18.35 -4.06
N LYS A 255 11.46 19.00 -3.13
CA LYS A 255 12.92 19.02 -3.10
C LYS A 255 13.46 17.94 -2.17
N PRO A 256 14.43 17.12 -2.59
CA PRO A 256 15.03 16.14 -1.70
C PRO A 256 15.90 16.88 -0.67
N LYS A 257 15.82 16.45 0.59
CA LYS A 257 16.51 17.06 1.74
C LYS A 257 17.63 16.17 2.26
N LYS A 258 17.39 14.86 2.31
CA LYS A 258 18.32 13.90 2.91
C LYS A 258 18.23 12.54 2.24
N VAL A 259 19.37 11.89 2.03
CA VAL A 259 19.45 10.47 1.62
C VAL A 259 19.99 9.68 2.80
N ILE A 260 19.25 8.65 3.21
CA ILE A 260 19.52 7.78 4.35
C ILE A 260 19.88 6.39 3.83
N ASP A 261 20.97 5.79 4.33
CA ASP A 261 21.32 4.41 4.02
C ASP A 261 20.34 3.46 4.73
N VAL A 262 19.62 2.67 3.94
CA VAL A 262 18.70 1.61 4.39
C VAL A 262 18.98 0.39 3.51
N PRO A 263 20.03 -0.40 3.79
CA PRO A 263 20.54 -1.40 2.87
C PRO A 263 19.63 -2.62 2.71
N GLY A 264 19.58 -3.13 1.48
CA GLY A 264 18.91 -4.38 1.14
C GLY A 264 17.49 -4.22 0.60
N ALA A 265 17.28 -3.28 -0.33
CA ALA A 265 16.00 -3.02 -0.99
C ALA A 265 14.86 -2.69 -0.01
N PRO A 266 14.85 -1.50 0.60
CA PRO A 266 13.72 -1.01 1.39
C PRO A 266 12.51 -0.85 0.48
N LEU A 267 11.48 -1.65 0.73
CA LEU A 267 10.29 -1.71 -0.13
C LEU A 267 9.20 -0.77 0.39
N GLU A 268 8.12 -1.33 0.92
CA GLU A 268 6.94 -0.61 1.36
C GLU A 268 7.23 0.36 2.51
N ILE A 269 6.61 1.53 2.49
CA ILE A 269 6.69 2.51 3.58
C ILE A 269 5.31 2.57 4.26
N ARG A 270 5.27 2.51 5.59
CA ARG A 270 4.03 2.69 6.38
C ARG A 270 4.27 3.70 7.49
N CYS A 271 3.60 4.84 7.41
CA CYS A 271 3.77 5.93 8.36
C CYS A 271 2.76 5.85 9.50
N ALA A 272 3.19 6.29 10.68
CA ALA A 272 2.34 6.37 11.86
C ALA A 272 1.22 7.41 11.67
N TRP A 273 0.03 7.09 12.16
CA TRP A 273 -1.20 7.87 12.06
C TRP A 273 -1.40 8.83 13.24
N GLY A 274 -0.86 8.48 14.40
CA GLY A 274 -0.90 9.26 15.61
C GLY A 274 -0.40 10.68 15.36
N ALA A 275 -1.18 11.67 15.82
CA ALA A 275 -0.91 13.09 15.57
C ALA A 275 0.48 13.56 16.06
N ASN A 276 1.09 12.81 16.99
CA ASN A 276 2.39 13.08 17.58
C ASN A 276 3.49 12.08 17.17
N ASN A 277 3.15 11.03 16.41
CA ASN A 277 4.09 9.96 16.05
C ASN A 277 4.88 10.31 14.79
N ASN A 278 6.11 10.81 14.94
CA ASN A 278 6.96 11.28 13.83
C ASN A 278 7.83 10.15 13.25
N TYR A 279 7.21 9.08 12.76
CA TYR A 279 7.95 7.97 12.19
C TYR A 279 7.17 7.19 11.13
N CYS A 280 7.92 6.46 10.31
CA CYS A 280 7.43 5.45 9.40
C CYS A 280 8.29 4.19 9.49
N PHE A 281 7.73 3.05 9.12
CA PHE A 281 8.46 1.80 8.96
C PHE A 281 8.68 1.48 7.49
N THR A 282 9.76 0.76 7.22
CA THR A 282 9.96 0.00 5.98
C THR A 282 10.58 -1.36 6.31
N THR A 283 10.53 -2.28 5.35
CA THR A 283 11.22 -3.56 5.44
C THR A 283 12.17 -3.75 4.27
N THR A 284 13.31 -4.36 4.55
CA THR A 284 14.37 -4.59 3.56
C THR A 284 14.34 -6.03 3.07
N ALA A 285 14.03 -6.22 1.78
CA ALA A 285 13.80 -7.53 1.19
C ALA A 285 15.03 -8.46 1.28
N LEU A 286 16.23 -7.92 1.10
CA LEU A 286 17.47 -8.71 1.03
C LEU A 286 18.17 -8.88 2.38
N THR A 287 17.86 -8.03 3.37
CA THR A 287 18.47 -8.12 4.71
C THR A 287 17.50 -8.61 5.79
N SER A 288 16.21 -8.76 5.46
CA SER A 288 15.16 -9.27 6.34
C SER A 288 15.01 -8.48 7.64
N LYS A 289 15.02 -7.14 7.57
CA LYS A 289 14.93 -6.26 8.73
C LYS A 289 13.73 -5.33 8.65
N ILE A 290 13.21 -4.96 9.83
CA ILE A 290 12.34 -3.80 10.02
C ILE A 290 13.23 -2.59 10.29
N TRP A 291 13.00 -1.52 9.53
CA TRP A 291 13.65 -0.23 9.69
C TRP A 291 12.66 0.83 10.12
N LEU A 292 13.05 1.60 11.14
CA LEU A 292 12.35 2.79 11.59
C LEU A 292 12.99 4.01 10.94
N ILE A 293 12.18 4.81 10.27
CA ILE A 293 12.53 6.13 9.73
C ILE A 293 11.82 7.17 10.60
N TYR A 294 12.56 7.92 11.40
CA TYR A 294 11.98 8.74 12.47
C TYR A 294 12.61 10.12 12.54
N GLU A 295 11.87 11.09 13.05
CA GLU A 295 12.39 12.40 13.41
C GLU A 295 12.97 12.37 14.84
N ASP A 296 14.23 12.78 14.98
CA ASP A 296 14.90 12.88 16.28
C ASP A 296 14.56 14.17 17.04
N ASP A 297 15.10 14.32 18.26
CA ASP A 297 14.86 15.48 19.13
C ASP A 297 15.37 16.81 18.54
N ASN A 298 16.25 16.76 17.53
CA ASN A 298 16.73 17.95 16.80
C ASN A 298 15.86 18.29 15.58
N GLY A 299 14.81 17.51 15.31
CA GLY A 299 13.96 17.66 14.13
C GLY A 299 14.58 17.08 12.85
N GLU A 300 15.62 16.25 12.97
CA GLU A 300 16.29 15.62 11.83
C GLU A 300 15.76 14.19 11.61
N TRP A 301 15.58 13.81 10.35
CA TRP A 301 15.07 12.48 10.00
C TRP A 301 16.20 11.46 9.91
N GLN A 302 16.07 10.35 10.62
CA GLN A 302 17.07 9.30 10.80
C GLN A 302 16.51 7.94 10.35
N GLY A 303 17.40 7.00 10.05
CA GLY A 303 17.07 5.60 9.79
C GLY A 303 17.76 4.66 10.77
N LYS A 304 17.04 3.67 11.30
CA LYS A 304 17.58 2.66 12.21
C LYS A 304 16.94 1.30 11.96
N ALA A 305 17.74 0.25 11.81
CA ALA A 305 17.24 -1.12 11.91
C ALA A 305 16.81 -1.41 13.36
N VAL A 306 15.57 -1.85 13.54
CA VAL A 306 14.96 -1.98 14.88
C VAL A 306 14.54 -3.42 15.21
N ALA A 307 14.35 -4.28 14.21
CA ALA A 307 14.07 -5.70 14.42
C ALA A 307 14.50 -6.56 13.22
N ASP A 308 14.76 -7.83 13.49
CA ASP A 308 14.91 -8.86 12.47
C ASP A 308 13.55 -9.52 12.19
N ILE A 309 13.28 -9.82 10.90
CA ILE A 309 12.07 -10.52 10.46
C ILE A 309 12.35 -12.01 10.32
N GLY A 310 13.55 -12.35 9.88
CA GLY A 310 13.98 -13.72 9.67
C GLY A 310 15.43 -13.81 9.22
N ASP A 311 15.91 -15.04 9.07
CA ASP A 311 17.26 -15.31 8.58
C ASP A 311 17.36 -14.99 7.08
N ALA A 312 18.02 -13.87 6.75
CA ALA A 312 18.21 -13.43 5.38
C ALA A 312 18.88 -14.46 4.46
N SER A 313 19.71 -15.37 5.01
CA SER A 313 20.35 -16.44 4.22
C SER A 313 19.37 -17.47 3.68
N LYS A 314 18.17 -17.55 4.26
CA LYS A 314 17.06 -18.39 3.80
C LYS A 314 16.14 -17.67 2.80
N VAL A 315 16.42 -16.39 2.52
CA VAL A 315 15.68 -15.55 1.58
C VAL A 315 14.17 -15.54 1.87
N PRO A 316 13.70 -15.22 3.09
CA PRO A 316 12.26 -15.15 3.36
C PRO A 316 11.59 -14.08 2.49
N LEU A 317 12.32 -13.01 2.14
CA LEU A 317 11.92 -11.92 1.26
C LEU A 317 10.67 -11.16 1.79
N PRO A 318 10.83 -10.27 2.80
CA PRO A 318 9.75 -9.37 3.21
C PRO A 318 9.35 -8.46 2.05
N VAL A 319 8.08 -8.49 1.66
CA VAL A 319 7.58 -7.81 0.44
C VAL A 319 6.48 -6.80 0.70
N ASP A 320 5.67 -7.00 1.75
CA ASP A 320 4.65 -6.03 2.14
C ASP A 320 4.55 -5.90 3.66
N ILE A 321 4.10 -4.73 4.09
CA ILE A 321 3.80 -4.42 5.49
C ILE A 321 2.50 -3.64 5.61
N SER A 322 1.81 -3.78 6.74
CA SER A 322 0.63 -2.97 7.05
C SER A 322 0.61 -2.57 8.52
N ILE A 323 0.60 -1.26 8.78
CA ILE A 323 0.55 -0.71 10.15
C ILE A 323 -0.90 -0.63 10.65
N THR A 324 -1.18 -0.94 11.91
CA THR A 324 -2.52 -0.75 12.48
C THR A 324 -2.83 0.73 12.67
N ALA A 325 -4.12 1.09 12.71
CA ALA A 325 -4.55 2.49 12.75
C ALA A 325 -4.29 3.20 14.09
N ASP A 326 -3.94 2.44 15.13
CA ASP A 326 -3.53 2.94 16.44
C ASP A 326 -2.00 2.96 16.63
N ASP A 327 -1.24 2.63 15.57
CA ASP A 327 0.22 2.56 15.53
C ASP A 327 0.86 1.57 16.51
N LYS A 328 0.15 0.49 16.90
CA LYS A 328 0.66 -0.51 17.84
C LYS A 328 1.01 -1.86 17.22
N GLY A 329 0.51 -2.12 16.02
CA GLY A 329 0.77 -3.34 15.29
C GLY A 329 1.38 -3.11 13.93
N LEU A 330 2.27 -4.00 13.52
CA LEU A 330 2.81 -4.04 12.17
C LEU A 330 2.76 -5.47 11.63
N TRP A 331 1.95 -5.66 10.60
CA TRP A 331 1.99 -6.86 9.77
C TRP A 331 3.20 -6.84 8.84
N VAL A 332 3.82 -8.00 8.66
CA VAL A 332 4.94 -8.22 7.76
C VAL A 332 4.75 -9.55 7.01
N ASP A 333 4.57 -9.45 5.70
CA ASP A 333 4.43 -10.61 4.82
C ASP A 333 5.78 -10.93 4.16
N THR A 334 6.16 -12.21 4.21
CA THR A 334 7.38 -12.71 3.57
C THR A 334 7.04 -13.72 2.49
N PHE A 335 7.53 -13.43 1.30
CA PHE A 335 7.08 -14.06 0.07
C PHE A 335 7.46 -15.53 -0.03
N MET A 336 8.73 -15.83 0.23
CA MET A 336 9.29 -17.14 -0.11
C MET A 336 8.89 -18.25 0.86
N ASP A 337 8.61 -17.93 2.11
CA ASP A 337 8.11 -18.89 3.10
C ASP A 337 6.58 -18.84 3.25
N GLY A 338 5.92 -17.86 2.62
CA GLY A 338 4.46 -17.73 2.58
C GLY A 338 3.85 -17.38 3.93
N LYS A 339 4.58 -16.63 4.76
CA LYS A 339 4.20 -16.32 6.14
C LYS A 339 3.76 -14.87 6.32
N ALA A 340 2.70 -14.69 7.09
CA ALA A 340 2.35 -13.40 7.69
C ALA A 340 2.84 -13.38 9.13
N ARG A 341 3.51 -12.29 9.52
CA ARG A 341 3.97 -12.03 10.89
C ARG A 341 3.32 -10.76 11.41
N TYR A 342 3.12 -10.71 12.71
CA TYR A 342 2.65 -9.51 13.38
C TYR A 342 3.63 -9.12 14.48
N PHE A 343 3.99 -7.84 14.49
CA PHE A 343 4.89 -7.22 15.46
C PHE A 343 4.11 -6.23 16.32
N ASP A 344 4.27 -6.31 17.63
CA ASP A 344 3.96 -5.22 18.54
C ASP A 344 5.01 -4.12 18.34
N ILE A 345 4.55 -2.92 18.00
CA ILE A 345 5.35 -1.72 17.75
C ILE A 345 4.98 -0.58 18.70
N THR A 346 4.34 -0.88 19.84
CA THR A 346 4.01 0.11 20.88
C THR A 346 5.24 0.92 21.30
N ASP A 347 6.41 0.27 21.36
CA ASP A 347 7.70 0.93 21.30
C ASP A 347 8.29 0.78 19.88
N PRO A 348 8.26 1.83 19.04
CA PRO A 348 8.68 1.74 17.64
C PRO A 348 10.20 1.47 17.50
N PHE A 349 10.99 1.68 18.55
CA PHE A 349 12.42 1.40 18.55
C PHE A 349 12.76 -0.04 18.92
N ASN A 350 11.80 -0.79 19.46
CA ASN A 350 11.98 -2.18 19.88
C ASN A 350 10.77 -3.05 19.46
N PRO A 351 10.47 -3.22 18.16
CA PRO A 351 9.40 -4.10 17.70
C PRO A 351 9.59 -5.55 18.17
N VAL A 352 8.51 -6.20 18.59
CA VAL A 352 8.52 -7.60 19.06
C VAL A 352 7.55 -8.41 18.23
N GLN A 353 8.03 -9.48 17.58
CA GLN A 353 7.15 -10.42 16.90
C GLN A 353 6.28 -11.17 17.92
N THR A 354 4.97 -11.05 17.80
CA THR A 354 3.99 -11.66 18.72
C THR A 354 3.16 -12.74 18.07
N PHE A 355 3.10 -12.78 16.73
CA PHE A 355 2.36 -13.78 15.97
C PHE A 355 3.03 -14.12 14.64
N GLU A 356 2.85 -15.36 14.19
CA GLU A 356 3.29 -15.87 12.90
C GLU A 356 2.35 -16.98 12.43
N GLU A 357 1.93 -16.95 11.17
CA GLU A 357 1.19 -18.03 10.52
C GLU A 357 1.62 -18.20 9.06
N GLN A 358 1.69 -19.45 8.59
CA GLN A 358 1.90 -19.75 7.19
C GLN A 358 0.56 -19.67 6.44
N ILE A 359 0.41 -18.67 5.58
CA ILE A 359 -0.84 -18.37 4.86
C ILE A 359 -0.93 -19.17 3.56
N GLY A 360 0.19 -19.46 2.91
CA GLY A 360 0.26 -20.25 1.67
C GLY A 360 1.67 -20.71 1.34
N SER A 361 1.86 -21.25 0.13
CA SER A 361 3.20 -21.53 -0.40
C SER A 361 3.99 -20.24 -0.63
N GLN A 362 3.31 -19.17 -1.02
CA GLN A 362 3.78 -17.80 -1.16
C GLN A 362 2.69 -16.83 -0.68
N VAL A 363 3.06 -15.64 -0.22
CA VAL A 363 2.14 -14.56 0.13
C VAL A 363 2.82 -13.22 -0.17
N ASN A 364 2.09 -12.28 -0.77
CA ASN A 364 2.63 -10.96 -1.05
C ASN A 364 1.88 -9.87 -0.28
N MET A 365 0.73 -9.41 -0.80
CA MET A 365 0.10 -8.21 -0.28
C MET A 365 -0.80 -8.52 0.90
N ILE A 366 -0.76 -7.64 1.90
CA ILE A 366 -1.71 -7.57 2.99
C ILE A 366 -2.47 -6.23 2.98
N SER A 367 -3.79 -6.31 3.10
CA SER A 367 -4.65 -5.14 3.33
C SER A 367 -5.54 -5.37 4.55
N GLN A 368 -5.46 -4.49 5.54
CA GLN A 368 -6.33 -4.50 6.71
C GLN A 368 -7.66 -3.78 6.42
N SER A 369 -8.78 -4.31 6.91
CA SER A 369 -10.09 -3.66 6.75
C SER A 369 -10.17 -2.31 7.47
N TRP A 370 -11.17 -1.49 7.07
CA TRP A 370 -11.44 -0.18 7.69
C TRP A 370 -11.92 -0.23 9.14
N ASP A 371 -12.12 -1.41 9.73
CA ASP A 371 -12.37 -1.58 11.16
C ASP A 371 -11.23 -2.31 11.90
N GLY A 372 -10.15 -2.69 11.20
CA GLY A 372 -8.98 -3.37 11.76
C GLY A 372 -9.23 -4.82 12.17
N LYS A 373 -10.41 -5.38 11.88
CA LYS A 373 -10.81 -6.73 12.34
C LYS A 373 -10.62 -7.80 11.28
N ARG A 374 -10.10 -7.45 10.11
CA ARG A 374 -9.91 -8.37 8.99
C ARG A 374 -8.59 -8.09 8.29
N ALA A 375 -7.93 -9.16 7.87
CA ALA A 375 -6.75 -9.11 7.02
C ALA A 375 -7.06 -9.85 5.71
N TYR A 376 -6.83 -9.15 4.61
CA TYR A 376 -6.92 -9.68 3.26
C TYR A 376 -5.52 -9.95 2.76
N PHE A 377 -5.32 -11.12 2.16
CA PHE A 377 -4.04 -11.54 1.60
C PHE A 377 -4.17 -11.87 0.12
N SER A 378 -3.14 -11.56 -0.66
CA SER A 378 -2.97 -12.02 -2.04
C SER A 378 -1.56 -12.57 -2.26
N THR A 379 -1.35 -13.27 -3.36
CA THR A 379 -0.18 -14.16 -3.53
C THR A 379 0.90 -13.62 -4.43
N SER A 380 0.56 -12.89 -5.50
CA SER A 380 1.52 -12.59 -6.58
C SER A 380 2.44 -11.45 -6.23
N LEU A 381 3.74 -11.59 -6.47
CA LEU A 381 4.75 -10.54 -6.38
C LEU A 381 5.07 -9.98 -7.77
N LEU A 382 5.74 -10.76 -8.61
CA LEU A 382 6.08 -10.42 -9.99
C LEU A 382 5.93 -11.69 -10.83
N GLY A 383 5.49 -11.59 -12.08
CA GLY A 383 5.23 -12.75 -12.94
C GLY A 383 6.42 -13.69 -13.09
N ASN A 384 7.64 -13.15 -13.11
CA ASN A 384 8.89 -13.92 -13.22
C ASN A 384 9.51 -14.30 -11.86
N TRP A 385 8.91 -13.87 -10.74
CA TRP A 385 9.38 -14.18 -9.39
C TRP A 385 8.41 -15.08 -8.61
N ASP A 386 7.14 -15.11 -9.02
CA ASP A 386 6.17 -16.06 -8.54
C ASP A 386 6.67 -17.49 -8.65
N LYS A 387 6.33 -18.30 -7.64
CA LYS A 387 6.67 -19.71 -7.64
C LYS A 387 5.97 -20.40 -8.81
N THR A 388 6.52 -21.54 -9.19
CA THR A 388 6.04 -22.34 -10.32
C THR A 388 5.55 -23.71 -9.84
N GLY A 389 4.91 -24.47 -10.73
CA GLY A 389 4.45 -25.83 -10.44
C GLY A 389 3.39 -25.88 -9.34
N SER A 390 3.49 -26.85 -8.44
CA SER A 390 2.51 -27.03 -7.34
C SER A 390 2.55 -25.93 -6.29
N ALA A 391 3.58 -25.08 -6.30
CA ALA A 391 3.72 -23.95 -5.38
C ALA A 391 3.22 -22.62 -5.96
N ASP A 392 2.82 -22.57 -7.24
CA ASP A 392 2.22 -21.39 -7.89
C ASP A 392 0.75 -21.22 -7.47
N GLU A 393 0.55 -20.83 -6.21
CA GLU A 393 -0.78 -20.54 -5.69
C GLU A 393 -1.21 -19.12 -6.09
N GLN A 394 -2.39 -18.98 -6.69
CA GLN A 394 -2.97 -17.67 -7.01
C GLN A 394 -4.36 -17.50 -6.42
N TRP A 395 -4.46 -16.71 -5.35
CA TRP A 395 -5.70 -16.53 -4.61
C TRP A 395 -5.80 -15.17 -3.92
N VAL A 396 -7.02 -14.86 -3.48
CA VAL A 396 -7.28 -13.87 -2.42
C VAL A 396 -7.95 -14.58 -1.24
N LYS A 397 -7.44 -14.36 -0.03
CA LYS A 397 -7.98 -14.91 1.22
C LYS A 397 -8.40 -13.80 2.15
N LEU A 398 -9.48 -14.06 2.88
CA LEU A 398 -9.89 -13.24 4.02
C LEU A 398 -9.75 -14.02 5.31
N TYR A 399 -9.19 -13.34 6.31
CA TYR A 399 -9.17 -13.78 7.69
C TYR A 399 -9.81 -12.74 8.60
N ALA A 400 -10.49 -13.19 9.64
CA ALA A 400 -10.78 -12.31 10.78
C ALA A 400 -9.54 -12.24 11.69
N TRP A 401 -9.26 -11.06 12.22
CA TRP A 401 -8.16 -10.80 13.13
C TRP A 401 -8.70 -10.46 14.52
N ASP A 402 -8.32 -11.24 15.52
CA ASP A 402 -8.55 -10.97 16.95
C ASP A 402 -7.22 -10.62 17.61
N GLU A 403 -6.88 -9.33 17.62
CA GLU A 403 -5.63 -8.81 18.17
C GLU A 403 -5.44 -9.15 19.65
N ALA A 404 -6.52 -9.16 20.44
CA ALA A 404 -6.45 -9.46 21.87
C ALA A 404 -6.07 -10.92 22.15
N LYS A 405 -6.40 -11.83 21.22
CA LYS A 405 -6.02 -13.25 21.30
C LYS A 405 -4.82 -13.60 20.43
N LEU A 406 -4.36 -12.67 19.59
CA LEU A 406 -3.38 -12.92 18.53
C LEU A 406 -3.81 -14.11 17.66
N GLU A 407 -5.07 -14.09 17.20
CA GLU A 407 -5.66 -15.18 16.43
C GLU A 407 -6.13 -14.71 15.05
N LEU A 408 -5.74 -15.45 14.02
CA LEU A 408 -6.15 -15.23 12.65
C LEU A 408 -7.08 -16.37 12.21
N THR A 409 -8.36 -16.08 11.98
CA THR A 409 -9.36 -17.10 11.62
C THR A 409 -9.74 -16.99 10.14
N HIS A 410 -9.36 -17.99 9.33
CA HIS A 410 -9.73 -18.07 7.91
C HIS A 410 -11.24 -17.99 7.71
N LYS A 411 -11.70 -17.21 6.72
CA LYS A 411 -13.12 -17.05 6.37
C LYS A 411 -13.44 -17.61 5.01
N TRP A 412 -12.66 -17.26 4.00
CA TRP A 412 -12.85 -17.77 2.65
C TRP A 412 -11.60 -17.60 1.80
N THR A 413 -11.57 -18.35 0.69
CA THR A 413 -10.54 -18.27 -0.35
C THR A 413 -11.24 -18.11 -1.69
N ILE A 414 -10.79 -17.15 -2.50
CA ILE A 414 -11.10 -17.07 -3.92
C ILE A 414 -9.86 -17.50 -4.69
N ASP A 415 -9.94 -18.67 -5.31
CA ASP A 415 -8.89 -19.21 -6.17
C ASP A 415 -9.00 -18.56 -7.56
N PHE A 416 -7.99 -17.75 -7.91
CA PHE A 416 -7.98 -16.96 -9.13
C PHE A 416 -7.68 -17.83 -10.36
N TYR A 417 -6.89 -18.89 -10.23
CA TYR A 417 -6.65 -19.82 -11.34
C TYR A 417 -7.87 -20.67 -11.65
N LYS A 418 -8.57 -21.19 -10.64
CA LYS A 418 -9.83 -21.91 -10.83
C LYS A 418 -10.91 -21.04 -11.49
N GLN A 419 -10.91 -19.74 -11.21
CA GLN A 419 -11.81 -18.76 -11.83
C GLN A 419 -11.26 -18.15 -13.13
N LYS A 420 -10.07 -18.57 -13.58
CA LYS A 420 -9.41 -18.08 -14.81
C LYS A 420 -9.18 -16.55 -14.82
N LEU A 421 -8.83 -15.99 -13.66
CA LEU A 421 -8.67 -14.55 -13.46
C LEU A 421 -7.23 -14.08 -13.69
N GLY A 422 -6.23 -14.87 -13.30
CA GLY A 422 -4.81 -14.48 -13.37
C GLY A 422 -4.11 -14.56 -12.01
N ARG A 423 -3.06 -13.77 -11.82
CA ARG A 423 -2.28 -13.67 -10.59
C ARG A 423 -2.72 -12.46 -9.77
N ALA A 424 -3.15 -12.67 -8.52
CA ALA A 424 -3.74 -11.62 -7.68
C ALA A 424 -2.64 -10.79 -7.01
N HIS A 425 -2.62 -9.47 -7.24
CA HIS A 425 -1.63 -8.56 -6.68
C HIS A 425 -2.27 -7.57 -5.68
N GLN A 426 -2.34 -6.27 -5.96
CA GLN A 426 -2.72 -5.27 -4.95
C GLN A 426 -4.23 -5.17 -4.77
N MET A 427 -4.63 -4.97 -3.52
CA MET A 427 -6.02 -4.85 -3.08
C MET A 427 -6.36 -3.43 -2.61
N ARG A 428 -7.53 -2.93 -3.02
CA ARG A 428 -8.11 -1.65 -2.59
C ARG A 428 -9.59 -1.82 -2.24
N PHE A 429 -10.08 -1.02 -1.30
CA PHE A 429 -11.47 -1.16 -0.83
C PHE A 429 -12.43 -0.12 -1.37
N GLY A 430 -13.69 -0.53 -1.57
CA GLY A 430 -14.80 0.33 -1.98
C GLY A 430 -16.11 0.00 -1.24
N ALA A 431 -17.01 0.97 -1.18
CA ALA A 431 -18.36 0.78 -0.63
C ALA A 431 -19.34 1.79 -1.22
N TYR A 432 -20.63 1.44 -1.25
CA TYR A 432 -21.67 2.39 -1.66
C TYR A 432 -21.83 3.55 -0.67
N SER A 433 -21.58 3.29 0.62
CA SER A 433 -21.69 4.28 1.69
C SER A 433 -20.77 5.50 1.50
N LEU A 434 -19.68 5.35 0.75
CA LEU A 434 -18.73 6.43 0.44
C LEU A 434 -19.35 7.55 -0.40
N TYR A 435 -20.35 7.22 -1.22
CA TYR A 435 -20.88 8.10 -2.26
C TYR A 435 -22.34 8.50 -2.01
N SER A 436 -23.01 7.81 -1.09
CA SER A 436 -24.43 7.98 -0.80
C SER A 436 -24.79 9.31 -0.12
N SER A 437 -23.82 10.01 0.48
CA SER A 437 -24.04 11.26 1.22
C SER A 437 -24.18 12.52 0.35
N LYS A 438 -23.81 12.49 -0.95
CA LYS A 438 -23.92 13.68 -1.83
C LYS A 438 -25.33 13.90 -2.40
N ASN A 439 -26.18 12.87 -2.46
CA ASN A 439 -27.56 13.04 -2.97
C ASN A 439 -28.54 13.56 -1.93
N GLN A 440 -28.30 13.38 -0.62
CA GLN A 440 -29.20 13.88 0.42
C GLN A 440 -29.06 15.39 0.71
N ASN A 441 -27.93 16.00 0.37
CA ASN A 441 -27.76 17.45 0.55
C ASN A 441 -28.29 18.29 -0.62
N LYS A 442 -28.41 17.71 -1.83
CA LYS A 442 -29.06 18.41 -2.96
C LYS A 442 -30.57 18.56 -2.77
N GLU A 443 -31.23 17.62 -2.11
CA GLU A 443 -32.67 17.74 -1.82
C GLU A 443 -32.96 18.76 -0.71
N LYS A 444 -32.03 18.94 0.25
CA LYS A 444 -32.18 19.93 1.35
C LYS A 444 -31.94 21.38 0.93
N GLU A 445 -31.05 21.64 -0.04
CA GLU A 445 -30.87 23.00 -0.57
C GLU A 445 -32.09 23.50 -1.37
N VAL A 446 -32.78 22.60 -2.09
CA VAL A 446 -33.99 22.96 -2.86
C VAL A 446 -35.19 23.23 -1.96
N THR A 447 -35.23 22.69 -0.73
CA THR A 447 -36.34 22.94 0.21
C THR A 447 -36.20 24.21 1.04
N LEU A 448 -35.00 24.81 1.12
CA LEU A 448 -34.75 26.03 1.91
C LEU A 448 -34.84 27.34 1.11
N LEU A 449 -34.95 27.28 -0.22
CA LEU A 449 -35.13 28.45 -1.09
C LEU A 449 -36.60 28.74 -1.45
N ASN A 450 -37.55 27.94 -0.95
CA ASN A 450 -38.99 28.10 -1.20
C ASN A 450 -39.80 28.22 0.10
N LYS A 451 -39.41 29.14 0.99
CA LYS A 451 -40.29 29.67 2.05
C LYS A 451 -40.07 31.15 2.28
#